data_AF-A0A7C0WL54-F1
#
_entry.id   AF-A0A7C0WL54-F1
#
_cell.length_a   1.000
_cell.length_b   1.000
_cell.length_c   1.000
_cell.angle_alpha   90.00
_cell.angle_beta   90.00
_cell.angle_gamma   90.00
#
_symmetry.space_group_name_H-M   'P 1'
#
loop_
_entity.id
_entity.type
_entity.pdbx_description
1 polymer ?
#
loop_
_entity_poly.entity_id
_entity_poly.type
_entity_poly.pdbx_seq_one_letter_code
_entity_poly.pdbx_strand_id
1 'polypeptide(L)'
;VLKRPAWYFDVQQQGEGIVDVTTHLIDLVQWECFPGQKLDYHKNIQISGARRWPTIITPQQFTGVTRLQKYPDYLHRYIVDDSLLYVYANGEIVYKIKGIWAKVAVEWNYRAPEGGGDTYYSVMKGTKAGLIIRQGKEQNYRPELYVKPVAGTDRSAFAATLQNAMKTINKQYSAITLKKLSGMWQVIIPQKYRLGHEAHFGQMLAKYLNYLVQGKLPDWEVPNMLAKYYTTTTALQIAKKATLK
;
A
#
# COMPACT_ATOMS: atom_id res chain seq x y z
N VAL A 1 17.22 -9.09 10.24
CA VAL A 1 15.78 -8.94 10.55
C VAL A 1 15.62 -7.71 11.42
N LEU A 2 14.69 -6.82 11.06
CA LEU A 2 14.37 -5.62 11.85
C LEU A 2 13.97 -6.01 13.27
N LYS A 3 14.41 -5.22 14.25
CA LYS A 3 14.06 -5.44 15.65
C LYS A 3 12.75 -4.74 15.96
N ARG A 4 11.86 -5.42 16.68
CA ARG A 4 10.53 -4.93 17.02
C ARG A 4 10.23 -5.23 18.49
N PRO A 5 9.43 -4.37 19.16
CA PRO A 5 8.94 -4.68 20.48
C PRO A 5 7.99 -5.89 20.43
N ALA A 6 7.90 -6.65 21.52
CA ALA A 6 7.09 -7.86 21.56
C ALA A 6 5.59 -7.60 21.36
N TRP A 7 5.08 -6.43 21.78
CA TRP A 7 3.69 -6.02 21.55
C TRP A 7 3.35 -5.83 20.07
N TYR A 8 4.33 -5.73 19.17
CA TYR A 8 4.08 -5.72 17.72
C TYR A 8 3.34 -6.97 17.24
N PHE A 9 3.54 -8.11 17.93
CA PHE A 9 2.87 -9.37 17.63
C PHE A 9 1.49 -9.49 18.32
N ASP A 10 1.11 -8.54 19.15
CA ASP A 10 -0.22 -8.46 19.75
C ASP A 10 -1.11 -7.55 18.90
N VAL A 11 -2.04 -8.16 18.15
CA VAL A 11 -2.95 -7.42 17.25
C VAL A 11 -3.96 -6.55 18.02
N GLN A 12 -4.08 -6.67 19.35
CA GLN A 12 -4.86 -5.72 20.16
C GLN A 12 -4.08 -4.44 20.48
N GLN A 13 -2.76 -4.44 20.33
CA GLN A 13 -1.90 -3.27 20.55
C GLN A 13 -1.41 -2.67 19.23
N GLN A 14 -0.86 -3.49 18.33
CA GLN A 14 -0.41 -3.05 17.01
C GLN A 14 -1.59 -2.76 16.06
N GLY A 15 -2.68 -3.49 16.20
CA GLY A 15 -3.70 -3.64 15.16
C GLY A 15 -3.41 -4.82 14.24
N GLU A 16 -4.46 -5.37 13.63
CA GLU A 16 -4.30 -6.42 12.61
C GLU A 16 -3.76 -5.83 11.31
N GLY A 17 -3.10 -6.66 10.49
CA GLY A 17 -2.51 -6.19 9.22
C GLY A 17 -3.51 -5.54 8.28
N ILE A 18 -4.76 -6.01 8.29
CA ILE A 18 -5.87 -5.45 7.50
C ILE A 18 -6.25 -4.01 7.89
N VAL A 19 -5.82 -3.51 9.05
CA VAL A 19 -6.03 -2.12 9.50
C VAL A 19 -4.76 -1.29 9.67
N ASP A 20 -3.59 -1.90 9.45
CA ASP A 20 -2.28 -1.25 9.59
C ASP A 20 -1.82 -0.69 8.23
N VAL A 21 -0.94 -1.40 7.51
CA VAL A 21 -0.35 -0.96 6.24
C VAL A 21 -1.38 -0.72 5.13
N THR A 22 -2.53 -1.40 5.18
CA THR A 22 -3.65 -1.15 4.26
C THR A 22 -4.14 0.29 4.32
N THR A 23 -3.91 1.01 5.43
CA THR A 23 -4.13 2.46 5.54
C THR A 23 -3.40 3.20 4.43
N HIS A 24 -2.12 2.91 4.18
CA HIS A 24 -1.37 3.53 3.08
C HIS A 24 -1.93 3.16 1.72
N LEU A 25 -2.31 1.90 1.50
CA LEU A 25 -2.81 1.45 0.21
C LEU A 25 -4.16 2.06 -0.14
N ILE A 26 -5.05 2.19 0.84
CA ILE A 26 -6.35 2.86 0.67
C ILE A 26 -6.14 4.35 0.44
N ASP A 27 -5.22 4.99 1.19
CA ASP A 27 -4.86 6.39 1.00
C ASP A 27 -4.36 6.65 -0.43
N LEU A 28 -3.46 5.80 -0.95
CA LEU A 28 -2.95 5.90 -2.32
C LEU A 28 -4.08 5.75 -3.35
N VAL A 29 -5.00 4.78 -3.19
CA VAL A 29 -6.16 4.66 -4.08
C VAL A 29 -6.98 5.96 -4.09
N GLN A 30 -7.26 6.54 -2.92
CA GLN A 30 -8.01 7.79 -2.82
C GLN A 30 -7.24 8.96 -3.46
N TRP A 31 -5.96 9.09 -3.13
CA TRP A 31 -5.14 10.25 -3.50
C TRP A 31 -4.73 10.24 -4.97
N GLU A 32 -4.39 9.07 -5.53
CA GLU A 32 -3.96 8.93 -6.93
C GLU A 32 -5.16 8.89 -7.89
N CYS A 33 -6.26 8.23 -7.53
CA CYS A 33 -7.41 8.07 -8.44
C CYS A 33 -8.48 9.16 -8.29
N PHE A 34 -8.54 9.85 -7.15
CA PHE A 34 -9.53 10.90 -6.87
C PHE A 34 -8.88 12.18 -6.31
N PRO A 35 -7.85 12.73 -6.97
CA PRO A 35 -7.05 13.84 -6.45
C PRO A 35 -7.92 15.06 -6.13
N GLY A 36 -7.81 15.57 -4.90
CA GLY A 36 -8.52 16.74 -4.41
C GLY A 36 -10.03 16.57 -4.18
N GLN A 37 -10.57 15.36 -4.37
CA GLN A 37 -12.00 15.11 -4.19
C GLN A 37 -12.31 14.74 -2.73
N LYS A 38 -13.38 15.34 -2.18
CA LYS A 38 -13.93 14.93 -0.88
C LYS A 38 -14.65 13.59 -1.01
N LEU A 39 -14.43 12.71 -0.04
CA LEU A 39 -15.09 11.41 0.06
C LEU A 39 -16.05 11.41 1.26
N ASP A 40 -17.34 11.22 0.97
CA ASP A 40 -18.34 10.89 1.99
C ASP A 40 -18.34 9.37 2.16
N TYR A 41 -17.83 8.88 3.28
CA TYR A 41 -17.65 7.44 3.50
C TYR A 41 -18.96 6.66 3.55
N HIS A 42 -20.09 7.31 3.89
CA HIS A 42 -21.41 6.67 3.88
C HIS A 42 -21.95 6.46 2.47
N LYS A 43 -21.57 7.33 1.53
CA LYS A 43 -22.09 7.31 0.15
C LYS A 43 -21.11 6.73 -0.85
N ASN A 44 -19.82 6.88 -0.58
CA ASN A 44 -18.79 6.61 -1.57
C ASN A 44 -18.08 5.29 -1.33
N ILE A 45 -18.14 4.71 -0.14
CA ILE A 45 -17.43 3.46 0.19
C ILE A 45 -18.42 2.31 0.38
N GLN A 46 -18.23 1.24 -0.39
CA GLN A 46 -18.98 -0.01 -0.24
C GLN A 46 -18.01 -1.19 -0.13
N ILE A 47 -17.86 -1.76 1.06
CA ILE A 47 -17.04 -2.96 1.26
C ILE A 47 -17.78 -4.17 0.67
N SER A 48 -17.11 -4.89 -0.23
CA SER A 48 -17.70 -6.05 -0.91
C SER A 48 -17.15 -7.38 -0.39
N GLY A 49 -15.93 -7.39 0.12
CA GLY A 49 -15.34 -8.56 0.75
C GLY A 49 -14.05 -8.20 1.49
N ALA A 50 -13.76 -8.95 2.55
CA ALA A 50 -12.55 -8.77 3.34
C ALA A 50 -12.09 -10.12 3.89
N ARG A 51 -10.78 -10.35 3.87
CA ARG A 51 -10.14 -11.57 4.41
C ARG A 51 -8.95 -11.20 5.28
N ARG A 52 -8.72 -11.99 6.31
CA ARG A 52 -7.58 -11.91 7.23
C ARG A 52 -6.98 -13.30 7.38
N TRP A 53 -5.67 -13.39 7.57
CA TRP A 53 -5.01 -14.66 7.86
C TRP A 53 -3.73 -14.43 8.66
N PRO A 54 -3.30 -15.42 9.46
CA PRO A 54 -2.13 -15.28 10.30
C PRO A 54 -0.84 -15.47 9.49
N THR A 55 0.21 -14.80 9.93
CA THR A 55 1.59 -15.27 9.73
C THR A 55 1.95 -16.10 10.96
N ILE A 56 2.45 -17.31 10.71
CA ILE A 56 2.89 -18.22 11.76
C ILE A 56 4.35 -17.91 12.11
N ILE A 57 4.60 -17.60 13.38
CA ILE A 57 5.90 -17.23 13.91
C ILE A 57 6.39 -18.33 14.86
N THR A 58 7.58 -18.86 14.61
CA THR A 58 8.21 -19.84 15.52
C THR A 58 8.87 -19.15 16.72
N PRO A 59 9.13 -19.85 17.84
CA PRO A 59 9.85 -19.27 18.97
C PRO A 59 11.20 -18.66 18.57
N GLN A 60 11.96 -19.35 17.69
CA GLN A 60 13.24 -18.84 17.19
C GLN A 60 13.08 -17.56 16.36
N GLN A 61 12.04 -17.47 15.53
CA GLN A 61 11.75 -16.26 14.75
C GLN A 61 11.34 -15.11 15.66
N PHE A 62 10.52 -15.37 16.68
CA PHE A 62 10.14 -14.39 17.68
C PHE A 62 11.36 -13.85 18.43
N THR A 63 12.21 -14.72 18.99
CA THR A 63 13.49 -14.33 19.62
C THR A 63 14.38 -13.55 18.63
N GLY A 64 14.39 -13.97 17.37
CA GLY A 64 15.11 -13.28 16.30
C GLY A 64 14.67 -11.84 16.08
N VAL A 65 13.39 -11.50 16.31
CA VAL A 65 12.84 -10.15 16.11
C VAL A 65 12.85 -9.34 17.41
N THR A 66 12.48 -9.95 18.54
CA THR A 66 12.25 -9.24 19.82
C THR A 66 13.44 -9.30 20.77
N ARG A 67 14.35 -10.26 20.59
CA ARG A 67 15.42 -10.66 21.52
C ARG A 67 14.92 -11.26 22.85
N LEU A 68 13.62 -11.51 23.00
CA LEU A 68 13.06 -12.19 24.16
C LEU A 68 13.04 -13.70 23.95
N GLN A 69 13.42 -14.46 24.99
CA GLN A 69 13.49 -15.94 24.91
C GLN A 69 12.14 -16.62 25.10
N LYS A 70 11.15 -15.91 25.65
CA LYS A 70 9.80 -16.42 25.93
C LYS A 70 8.78 -15.43 25.40
N TYR A 71 7.61 -15.93 25.00
CA TYR A 71 6.47 -15.09 24.71
C TYR A 71 6.01 -14.41 26.01
N PRO A 72 5.78 -13.09 26.02
CA PRO A 72 5.08 -12.44 27.12
C PRO A 72 3.66 -12.99 27.30
N ASP A 73 3.15 -12.97 28.53
CA ASP A 73 1.86 -13.58 28.88
C ASP A 73 0.68 -13.07 28.03
N TYR A 74 0.69 -11.79 27.64
CA TYR A 74 -0.37 -11.20 26.82
C TYR A 74 -0.46 -11.81 25.40
N LEU A 75 0.59 -12.52 24.93
CA LEU A 75 0.59 -13.22 23.65
C LEU A 75 0.04 -14.65 23.71
N HIS A 76 -0.20 -15.22 24.91
CA HIS A 76 -0.61 -16.63 25.04
C HIS A 76 -1.88 -16.97 24.26
N ARG A 77 -2.81 -16.01 24.11
CA ARG A 77 -4.05 -16.18 23.33
C ARG A 77 -3.83 -16.41 21.83
N TYR A 78 -2.63 -16.16 21.32
CA TYR A 78 -2.25 -16.34 19.92
C TYR A 78 -1.37 -17.58 19.70
N ILE A 79 -1.07 -18.34 20.76
CA ILE A 79 -0.28 -19.57 20.67
C ILE A 79 -1.21 -20.73 20.31
N VAL A 80 -0.86 -21.46 19.27
CA VAL A 80 -1.54 -22.66 18.78
C VAL A 80 -0.48 -23.75 18.56
N ASP A 81 -0.87 -25.03 18.58
CA ASP A 81 0.02 -26.17 18.32
C ASP A 81 1.27 -26.15 19.23
N ASP A 82 1.03 -25.99 20.53
CA ASP A 82 1.99 -26.02 21.64
C ASP A 82 3.14 -24.98 21.65
N SER A 83 3.39 -24.25 20.57
CA SER A 83 4.46 -23.23 20.54
C SER A 83 4.42 -22.19 19.42
N LEU A 84 3.52 -22.34 18.43
CA LEU A 84 3.48 -21.49 17.25
C LEU A 84 2.62 -20.25 17.51
N LEU A 85 3.16 -19.07 17.22
CA LEU A 85 2.46 -17.80 17.42
C LEU A 85 1.76 -17.39 16.12
N TYR A 86 0.43 -17.39 16.14
CA TYR A 86 -0.43 -17.06 15.00
C TYR A 86 -0.83 -15.59 15.04
N VAL A 87 -0.17 -14.76 14.22
CA VAL A 87 -0.38 -13.31 14.23
C VAL A 87 -1.12 -12.87 12.99
N TYR A 88 -2.34 -12.31 13.14
CA TYR A 88 -3.17 -11.80 12.04
C TYR A 88 -2.60 -10.51 11.42
N ALA A 89 -1.42 -10.63 10.82
CA ALA A 89 -0.65 -9.55 10.19
C ALA A 89 -0.96 -9.39 8.70
N ASN A 90 -1.84 -10.21 8.12
CA ASN A 90 -2.16 -10.18 6.70
C ASN A 90 -3.64 -9.87 6.47
N GLY A 91 -3.93 -9.24 5.34
CA GLY A 91 -5.31 -8.95 4.99
C GLY A 91 -5.51 -8.49 3.56
N GLU A 92 -6.73 -8.63 3.10
CA GLU A 92 -7.19 -8.23 1.77
C GLU A 92 -8.56 -7.56 1.89
N ILE A 93 -8.76 -6.47 1.17
CA ILE A 93 -10.01 -5.72 1.13
C ILE A 93 -10.40 -5.49 -0.33
N VAL A 94 -11.62 -5.89 -0.68
CA VAL A 94 -12.26 -5.61 -1.96
C VAL A 94 -13.45 -4.70 -1.70
N TYR A 95 -13.45 -3.53 -2.34
CA TYR A 95 -14.46 -2.50 -2.10
C TYR A 95 -14.72 -1.68 -3.36
N LYS A 96 -15.81 -0.91 -3.35
CA LYS A 96 -16.04 0.16 -4.32
C LYS A 96 -15.81 1.51 -3.67
N ILE A 97 -15.16 2.39 -4.41
CA ILE A 97 -15.03 3.82 -4.11
C ILE A 97 -15.64 4.62 -5.26
N LYS A 98 -16.71 5.38 -4.98
CA LYS A 98 -17.49 6.11 -6.01
C LYS A 98 -17.90 5.21 -7.20
N GLY A 99 -18.29 3.98 -6.91
CA GLY A 99 -18.68 2.98 -7.91
C GLY A 99 -17.53 2.26 -8.61
N ILE A 100 -16.27 2.67 -8.41
CA ILE A 100 -15.09 2.04 -9.01
C ILE A 100 -14.54 0.96 -8.09
N TRP A 101 -14.26 -0.21 -8.63
CA TRP A 101 -13.67 -1.32 -7.91
C TRP A 101 -12.22 -1.06 -7.51
N ALA A 102 -11.91 -1.30 -6.25
CA ALA A 102 -10.58 -1.28 -5.69
C ALA A 102 -10.30 -2.58 -4.91
N LYS A 103 -9.04 -3.00 -4.94
CA LYS A 103 -8.54 -4.12 -4.16
C LYS A 103 -7.20 -3.72 -3.55
N VAL A 104 -7.05 -3.93 -2.25
CA VAL A 104 -5.78 -3.77 -1.53
C VAL A 104 -5.48 -5.05 -0.77
N ALA A 105 -4.21 -5.41 -0.66
CA ALA A 105 -3.76 -6.55 0.12
C ALA A 105 -2.39 -6.28 0.73
N VAL A 106 -2.14 -6.85 1.91
CA VAL A 106 -0.84 -6.82 2.58
C VAL A 106 -0.48 -8.20 3.08
N GLU A 107 0.80 -8.53 2.94
CA GLU A 107 1.41 -9.74 3.50
C GLU A 107 2.66 -9.38 4.30
N TRP A 108 2.77 -9.95 5.49
CA TRP A 108 3.87 -9.79 6.44
C TRP A 108 4.53 -11.14 6.69
N ASN A 109 5.53 -11.47 5.89
CA ASN A 109 6.38 -12.63 6.13
C ASN A 109 7.44 -12.32 7.18
N TYR A 110 8.01 -13.35 7.83
CA TYR A 110 9.07 -13.18 8.84
C TYR A 110 10.30 -12.43 8.30
N ARG A 111 10.74 -12.79 7.08
CA ARG A 111 11.81 -12.12 6.35
C ARG A 111 11.64 -12.36 4.86
N ALA A 112 12.19 -11.47 4.04
CA ALA A 112 12.40 -11.75 2.63
C ALA A 112 13.37 -12.94 2.44
N PRO A 113 13.28 -13.69 1.34
CA PRO A 113 14.30 -14.66 0.95
C PRO A 113 15.69 -14.03 0.85
N GLU A 114 16.75 -14.85 0.84
CA GLU A 114 18.11 -14.35 0.67
C GLU A 114 18.28 -13.59 -0.66
N GLY A 115 18.95 -12.44 -0.61
CA GLY A 115 19.01 -11.51 -1.75
C GLY A 115 17.67 -10.86 -2.11
N GLY A 116 16.67 -10.98 -1.22
CA GLY A 116 15.31 -10.46 -1.36
C GLY A 116 15.10 -9.09 -0.70
N GLY A 117 13.93 -8.52 -0.96
CA GLY A 117 13.44 -7.31 -0.31
C GLY A 117 11.91 -7.24 -0.37
N ASP A 118 11.36 -6.16 0.18
CA ASP A 118 9.92 -5.92 0.13
C ASP A 118 9.46 -5.80 -1.33
N THR A 119 8.27 -6.35 -1.60
CA THR A 119 7.68 -6.32 -2.94
C THR A 119 6.44 -5.46 -2.96
N TYR A 120 6.17 -4.86 -4.12
CA TYR A 120 4.98 -4.05 -4.33
C TYR A 120 4.51 -4.18 -5.78
N TYR A 121 3.21 -4.35 -5.94
CA TYR A 121 2.56 -4.42 -7.23
C TYR A 121 1.24 -3.68 -7.18
N SER A 122 1.02 -2.80 -8.15
CA SER A 122 -0.27 -2.13 -8.31
C SER A 122 -0.62 -1.96 -9.77
N VAL A 123 -1.92 -1.92 -10.06
CA VAL A 123 -2.46 -1.63 -11.38
C VAL A 123 -3.63 -0.68 -11.24
N MET A 124 -3.51 0.51 -11.82
CA MET A 124 -4.63 1.43 -12.04
C MET A 124 -5.05 1.33 -13.50
N LYS A 125 -6.34 1.02 -13.75
CA LYS A 125 -6.85 0.80 -15.11
C LYS A 125 -7.64 2.01 -15.60
N GLY A 126 -7.13 2.71 -16.60
CA GLY A 126 -7.88 3.70 -17.38
C GLY A 126 -8.43 3.11 -18.67
N THR A 127 -9.28 3.87 -19.36
CA THR A 127 -9.88 3.47 -20.64
C THR A 127 -8.88 3.40 -21.79
N LYS A 128 -7.74 4.10 -21.69
CA LYS A 128 -6.68 4.12 -22.71
C LYS A 128 -5.47 3.26 -22.33
N ALA A 129 -5.12 3.21 -21.05
CA ALA A 129 -3.97 2.48 -20.56
C ALA A 129 -4.14 2.09 -19.09
N GLY A 130 -3.42 1.05 -18.69
CA GLY A 130 -3.12 0.75 -17.29
C GLY A 130 -1.78 1.37 -16.88
N LEU A 131 -1.73 1.93 -15.68
CA LEU A 131 -0.51 2.30 -14.98
C LEU A 131 -0.15 1.16 -14.03
N ILE A 132 1.08 0.68 -14.12
CA ILE A 132 1.53 -0.52 -13.39
C ILE A 132 2.77 -0.16 -12.60
N ILE A 133 2.77 -0.37 -11.29
CA ILE A 133 3.99 -0.32 -10.49
C ILE A 133 4.46 -1.76 -10.25
N ARG A 134 5.76 -2.01 -10.46
CA ARG A 134 6.41 -3.27 -10.09
C ARG A 134 7.61 -2.99 -9.22
N GLN A 135 7.70 -3.72 -8.13
CA GLN A 135 8.84 -3.77 -7.23
C GLN A 135 9.06 -5.23 -6.86
N GLY A 136 9.95 -5.89 -7.58
CA GLY A 136 10.35 -7.26 -7.31
C GLY A 136 11.79 -7.50 -7.75
N LYS A 137 12.21 -8.77 -7.82
CA LYS A 137 13.57 -9.16 -8.19
C LYS A 137 14.04 -8.53 -9.50
N GLU A 138 13.18 -8.52 -10.52
CA GLU A 138 13.48 -7.93 -11.85
C GLU A 138 13.78 -6.41 -11.78
N GLN A 139 13.25 -5.72 -10.78
CA GLN A 139 13.46 -4.29 -10.55
C GLN A 139 14.46 -4.02 -9.42
N ASN A 140 15.18 -5.05 -8.95
CA ASN A 140 16.05 -4.99 -7.78
C ASN A 140 15.35 -4.43 -6.54
N TYR A 141 14.08 -4.79 -6.34
CA TYR A 141 13.24 -4.33 -5.23
C TYR A 141 13.10 -2.80 -5.15
N ARG A 142 13.28 -2.09 -6.28
CA ARG A 142 12.97 -0.68 -6.43
C ARG A 142 11.66 -0.52 -7.21
N PRO A 143 10.73 0.37 -6.81
CA PRO A 143 9.48 0.54 -7.53
C PRO A 143 9.73 1.19 -8.90
N GLU A 144 9.29 0.54 -9.96
CA GLU A 144 9.34 1.04 -11.33
C GLU A 144 7.93 1.20 -11.89
N LEU A 145 7.69 2.31 -12.60
CA LEU A 145 6.39 2.64 -13.19
C LEU A 145 6.36 2.29 -14.66
N TYR A 146 5.25 1.70 -15.09
CA TYR A 146 5.01 1.33 -16.47
C TYR A 146 3.65 1.79 -16.97
N VAL A 147 3.58 2.07 -18.28
CA VAL A 147 2.35 2.43 -18.99
C VAL A 147 2.05 1.34 -20.02
N LYS A 148 0.91 0.66 -19.85
CA LYS A 148 0.46 -0.42 -20.75
C LYS A 148 -0.85 -0.02 -21.43
N PRO A 149 -0.87 0.23 -22.74
CA PRO A 149 -2.12 0.49 -23.47
C PRO A 149 -3.11 -0.65 -23.33
N VAL A 150 -4.39 -0.32 -23.42
CA VAL A 150 -5.47 -1.31 -23.54
C VAL A 150 -5.30 -2.09 -24.84
N ALA A 151 -5.70 -3.37 -24.84
CA ALA A 151 -5.66 -4.21 -26.03
C ALA A 151 -6.45 -3.57 -27.19
N GLY A 152 -5.99 -3.74 -28.43
CA GLY A 152 -6.59 -3.11 -29.61
C GLY A 152 -6.24 -1.64 -29.83
N THR A 153 -5.52 -0.99 -28.91
CA THR A 153 -5.04 0.40 -29.12
C THR A 153 -3.99 0.47 -30.23
N ASP A 154 -4.14 1.41 -31.17
CA ASP A 154 -3.08 1.76 -32.12
C ASP A 154 -1.81 2.19 -31.37
N ARG A 155 -0.77 1.39 -31.51
CA ARG A 155 0.50 1.56 -30.78
C ARG A 155 1.27 2.79 -31.23
N SER A 156 1.17 3.17 -32.50
CA SER A 156 1.89 4.32 -33.05
C SER A 156 1.25 5.61 -32.59
N ALA A 157 -0.07 5.73 -32.75
CA ALA A 157 -0.84 6.87 -32.24
C ALA A 157 -0.74 7.02 -30.71
N PHE A 158 -0.76 5.90 -29.98
CA PHE A 158 -0.54 5.92 -28.54
C PHE A 158 0.85 6.41 -28.16
N ALA A 159 1.91 5.96 -28.85
CA ALA A 159 3.27 6.39 -28.58
C ALA A 159 3.43 7.91 -28.75
N ALA A 160 2.88 8.47 -29.82
CA ALA A 160 2.89 9.93 -30.05
C ALA A 160 2.13 10.69 -28.94
N THR A 161 0.97 10.18 -28.54
CA THR A 161 0.17 10.76 -27.45
C THR A 161 0.94 10.73 -26.12
N LEU A 162 1.54 9.58 -25.79
CA LEU A 162 2.31 9.41 -24.57
C LEU A 162 3.55 10.31 -24.56
N GLN A 163 4.27 10.42 -25.68
CA GLN A 163 5.43 11.31 -25.80
C GLN A 163 5.04 12.79 -25.59
N ASN A 164 3.88 13.20 -26.09
CA ASN A 164 3.38 14.55 -25.84
C ASN A 164 2.99 14.77 -24.36
N ALA A 165 2.35 13.79 -23.72
CA ALA A 165 2.07 13.85 -22.28
C ALA A 165 3.34 13.99 -21.44
N MET A 166 4.44 13.33 -21.84
CA MET A 166 5.73 13.47 -21.17
C MET A 166 6.29 14.90 -21.20
N LYS A 167 5.94 15.73 -22.18
CA LYS A 167 6.36 17.14 -22.20
C LYS A 167 5.76 17.90 -21.02
N THR A 168 4.50 17.66 -20.69
CA THR A 168 3.83 18.25 -19.52
C THR A 168 4.44 17.73 -18.22
N ILE A 169 4.64 16.41 -18.12
CA ILE A 169 5.26 15.79 -16.94
C ILE A 169 6.65 16.36 -16.70
N ASN A 170 7.46 16.57 -17.75
CA ASN A 170 8.81 17.11 -17.62
C ASN A 170 8.88 18.56 -17.13
N LYS A 171 7.79 19.34 -17.24
CA LYS A 171 7.73 20.70 -16.65
C LYS A 171 7.74 20.64 -15.12
N GLN A 172 7.15 19.61 -14.54
CA GLN A 172 7.11 19.41 -13.08
C GLN A 172 8.23 18.48 -12.60
N TYR A 173 8.54 17.46 -13.39
CA TYR A 173 9.53 16.43 -13.09
C TYR A 173 10.54 16.30 -14.23
N SER A 174 11.51 17.20 -14.24
CA SER A 174 12.59 17.25 -15.23
C SER A 174 13.37 15.93 -15.38
N ALA A 175 13.71 15.59 -16.63
CA ALA A 175 14.51 14.43 -17.03
C ALA A 175 13.83 13.06 -16.83
N ILE A 176 12.51 13.01 -16.69
CA ILE A 176 11.77 11.75 -16.80
C ILE A 176 11.61 11.39 -18.28
N THR A 177 12.03 10.19 -18.66
CA THR A 177 11.95 9.69 -20.04
C THR A 177 11.18 8.37 -20.12
N LEU A 178 11.02 7.84 -21.34
CA LEU A 178 10.34 6.57 -21.59
C LEU A 178 11.29 5.58 -22.25
N LYS A 179 11.29 4.34 -21.77
CA LYS A 179 11.91 3.20 -22.44
C LYS A 179 10.82 2.32 -23.01
N LYS A 180 10.80 2.17 -24.34
CA LYS A 180 9.87 1.26 -25.03
C LYS A 180 10.27 -0.19 -24.72
N LEU A 181 9.28 -0.98 -24.33
CA LEU A 181 9.38 -2.43 -24.11
C LEU A 181 8.37 -3.14 -25.01
N SER A 182 8.38 -4.48 -25.02
CA SER A 182 7.37 -5.25 -25.73
C SER A 182 5.98 -4.99 -25.11
N GLY A 183 5.10 -4.32 -25.87
CA GLY A 183 3.71 -4.07 -25.49
C GLY A 183 3.46 -2.99 -24.42
N MET A 184 4.49 -2.32 -23.90
CA MET A 184 4.37 -1.27 -22.86
C MET A 184 5.59 -0.33 -22.84
N TRP A 185 5.54 0.71 -22.01
CA TRP A 185 6.65 1.63 -21.78
C TRP A 185 7.01 1.64 -20.30
N GLN A 186 8.30 1.64 -19.98
CA GLN A 186 8.79 1.95 -18.65
C GLN A 186 9.04 3.46 -18.55
N VAL A 187 8.59 4.07 -17.45
CA VAL A 187 8.93 5.45 -17.09
C VAL A 187 10.29 5.43 -16.41
N ILE A 188 11.29 6.05 -17.03
CA ILE A 188 12.65 6.12 -16.49
C ILE A 188 12.71 7.30 -15.53
N ILE A 189 12.84 7.00 -14.25
CA ILE A 189 12.87 7.98 -13.15
C ILE A 189 14.34 8.18 -12.72
N PRO A 190 14.90 9.40 -12.90
CA PRO A 190 16.23 9.75 -12.44
C PRO A 190 16.49 9.52 -10.95
N GLN A 191 17.75 9.27 -10.58
CA GLN A 191 18.14 8.98 -9.20
C GLN A 191 17.77 10.12 -8.22
N LYS A 192 17.75 11.38 -8.67
CA LYS A 192 17.35 12.53 -7.84
C LYS A 192 15.92 12.45 -7.28
N TYR A 193 15.05 11.65 -7.88
CA TYR A 193 13.67 11.41 -7.41
C TYR A 193 13.56 10.15 -6.55
N ARG A 194 14.65 9.40 -6.37
CA ARG A 194 14.68 8.16 -5.56
C ARG A 194 15.02 8.50 -4.12
N LEU A 195 14.13 9.26 -3.49
CA LEU A 195 14.25 9.63 -2.09
C LEU A 195 13.97 8.41 -1.19
N GLY A 196 14.69 8.33 -0.07
CA GLY A 196 14.48 7.31 0.95
C GLY A 196 13.26 7.60 1.83
N HIS A 197 12.90 6.61 2.66
CA HIS A 197 11.75 6.70 3.56
C HIS A 197 11.78 7.94 4.48
N GLU A 198 12.93 8.22 5.08
CA GLU A 198 13.10 9.37 6.00
C GLU A 198 12.89 10.72 5.30
N ALA A 199 13.36 10.86 4.05
CA ALA A 199 13.15 12.07 3.27
C ALA A 199 11.65 12.29 2.95
N HIS A 200 10.91 11.22 2.65
CA HIS A 200 9.45 11.32 2.49
C HIS A 200 8.76 11.72 3.79
N PHE A 201 9.22 11.20 4.94
CA PHE A 201 8.70 11.60 6.25
C PHE A 201 8.95 13.09 6.52
N GLY A 202 10.15 13.59 6.21
CA GLY A 202 10.47 15.02 6.32
C GLY A 202 9.57 15.92 5.46
N GLN A 203 9.23 15.48 4.25
CA GLN A 203 8.28 16.20 3.39
C GLN A 203 6.87 16.25 3.99
N MET A 204 6.41 15.15 4.62
CA MET A 204 5.13 15.12 5.31
C MET A 204 5.12 16.09 6.50
N LEU A 205 6.17 16.05 7.33
CA LEU A 205 6.32 16.97 8.47
C LEU A 205 6.31 18.44 8.02
N ALA A 206 7.02 18.78 6.95
CA ALA A 206 7.03 20.14 6.41
C ALA A 206 5.63 20.60 5.97
N LYS A 207 4.83 19.73 5.33
CA LYS A 207 3.43 20.03 4.99
C LYS A 207 2.58 20.24 6.23
N TYR A 208 2.72 19.37 7.24
CA TYR A 208 2.01 19.50 8.50
C TYR A 208 2.29 20.85 9.17
N LEU A 209 3.57 21.23 9.29
CA LEU A 209 3.97 22.52 9.89
C LEU A 209 3.40 23.73 9.12
N ASN A 210 3.36 23.65 7.79
CA ASN A 210 2.71 24.69 6.99
C ASN A 210 1.21 24.80 7.29
N TYR A 211 0.49 23.67 7.41
CA TYR A 211 -0.93 23.69 7.77
C TYR A 211 -1.18 24.13 9.21
N LEU A 212 -0.26 23.83 10.13
CA LEU A 212 -0.30 24.32 11.50
C LEU A 212 -0.29 25.85 11.53
N VAL A 213 0.60 26.48 10.74
CA VAL A 213 0.64 27.95 10.59
C VAL A 213 -0.64 28.50 9.94
N GLN A 214 -1.19 27.79 8.95
CA GLN A 214 -2.43 28.21 8.28
C GLN A 214 -3.69 27.99 9.12
N GLY A 215 -3.62 27.19 10.18
CA GLY A 215 -4.75 26.82 11.03
C GLY A 215 -5.79 25.93 10.35
N LYS A 216 -5.52 25.38 9.15
CA LYS A 216 -6.45 24.52 8.43
C LYS A 216 -5.75 23.53 7.49
N LEU A 217 -6.36 22.36 7.37
CA LEU A 217 -6.05 21.38 6.32
C LEU A 217 -6.84 21.68 5.05
N PRO A 218 -6.40 21.17 3.89
CA PRO A 218 -7.23 21.10 2.70
C PRO A 218 -8.57 20.41 3.00
N ASP A 219 -9.59 20.96 2.37
CA ASP A 219 -10.98 20.57 2.45
C ASP A 219 -11.27 19.05 2.28
N TRP A 220 -10.39 18.32 1.60
CA TRP A 220 -10.51 16.88 1.36
C TRP A 220 -9.77 16.02 2.39
N GLU A 221 -8.81 16.55 3.15
CA GLU A 221 -7.95 15.73 4.04
C GLU A 221 -8.76 15.01 5.12
N VAL A 222 -9.53 15.75 5.92
CA VAL A 222 -10.34 15.18 7.01
C VAL A 222 -11.39 14.17 6.52
N PRO A 223 -12.27 14.48 5.55
CA PRO A 223 -13.25 13.50 5.08
C PRO A 223 -12.60 12.26 4.47
N ASN A 224 -11.47 12.41 3.77
CA ASN A 224 -10.78 11.28 3.16
C ASN A 224 -10.05 10.43 4.22
N MET A 225 -9.46 11.03 5.26
CA MET A 225 -8.97 10.29 6.42
C MET A 225 -10.07 9.46 7.09
N LEU A 226 -11.26 10.04 7.28
CA LEU A 226 -12.41 9.31 7.80
C LEU A 226 -12.83 8.16 6.87
N ALA A 227 -12.88 8.40 5.56
CA ALA A 227 -13.20 7.36 4.58
C ALA A 227 -12.17 6.22 4.57
N LYS A 228 -10.87 6.55 4.71
CA LYS A 228 -9.79 5.59 4.84
C LYS A 228 -9.97 4.70 6.07
N TYR A 229 -10.16 5.30 7.25
CA TYR A 229 -10.34 4.53 8.48
C TYR A 229 -11.67 3.77 8.54
N TYR A 230 -12.74 4.33 7.96
CA TYR A 230 -14.00 3.60 7.77
C TYR A 230 -13.77 2.36 6.91
N THR A 231 -13.01 2.48 5.82
CA THR A 231 -12.72 1.37 4.91
C THR A 231 -11.97 0.24 5.62
N THR A 232 -10.88 0.55 6.33
CA THR A 232 -10.08 -0.45 7.04
C THR A 232 -10.85 -1.12 8.17
N THR A 233 -11.47 -0.34 9.05
CA THR A 233 -12.16 -0.87 10.24
C THR A 233 -13.41 -1.66 9.90
N THR A 234 -14.20 -1.22 8.91
CA THR A 234 -15.36 -1.98 8.41
C THR A 234 -14.92 -3.30 7.78
N ALA A 235 -13.82 -3.29 7.02
CA ALA A 235 -13.27 -4.52 6.44
C ALA A 235 -12.82 -5.51 7.52
N LEU A 236 -12.19 -5.04 8.59
CA LEU A 236 -11.84 -5.89 9.74
C LEU A 236 -13.07 -6.54 10.38
N GLN A 237 -14.15 -5.78 10.59
CA GLN A 237 -15.40 -6.32 11.14
C GLN A 237 -15.99 -7.42 10.24
N ILE A 238 -15.98 -7.23 8.92
CA ILE A 238 -16.45 -8.22 7.96
C ILE A 238 -15.56 -9.47 7.99
N ALA A 239 -14.23 -9.28 7.96
CA ALA A 239 -13.28 -10.38 7.97
C ALA A 239 -13.39 -11.24 9.24
N LYS A 240 -13.58 -10.61 10.41
CA LYS A 240 -13.81 -11.31 11.69
C LYS A 240 -15.06 -12.20 11.66
N LYS A 241 -16.16 -11.75 11.06
CA LYS A 241 -17.40 -12.54 10.96
C LYS A 241 -17.25 -13.75 10.03
N ALA A 242 -16.42 -13.64 8.99
CA ALA A 242 -16.18 -14.73 8.04
C ALA A 242 -15.30 -15.84 8.62
N THR A 243 -14.40 -15.54 9.56
CA THR A 243 -13.53 -16.52 10.23
C THR A 243 -14.23 -17.29 11.36
N LEU A 244 -15.41 -16.84 11.82
CA LEU A 244 -16.22 -17.53 12.84
C LEU A 244 -17.18 -18.59 12.25
N LYS A 245 -17.08 -18.87 10.94
CA LYS A 245 -17.81 -19.94 10.24
C LYS A 245 -16.82 -21.01 9.81
#